data_AF-A0A9D5F181-F1
#
_entry.id   AF-A0A9D5F181-F1
#
_cell.length_a   1.000
_cell.length_b   1.000
_cell.length_c   1.000
_cell.angle_alpha   90.00
_cell.angle_beta   90.00
_cell.angle_gamma   90.00
#
_symmetry.space_group_name_H-M   'P 1'
#
loop_
_entity.id
_entity.type
_entity.pdbx_description
1 polymer ?
#
loop_
_entity_poly.entity_id
_entity_poly.type
_entity_poly.pdbx_seq_one_letter_code
_entity_poly.pdbx_strand_id
1 'polypeptide(L)'
;MTLQYLLFDASDDGEGTGTWDAMASVRASQLPEVMKEVQAVLAWAEAHSPGPRGPLDDGGAWDADHLVQNEGDWTTVTLTITGPWAWGEALVAHFTD
;
A
#
# COMPACT_ATOMS: atom_id res chain seq x y z
N MET A 1 -2.43 13.20 3.79
CA MET A 1 -0.96 13.46 3.82
C MET A 1 -0.48 13.08 2.45
N THR A 2 0.24 13.93 1.74
CA THR A 2 0.76 13.58 0.40
C THR A 2 2.04 12.75 0.53
N LEU A 3 2.14 11.68 -0.26
CA LEU A 3 3.32 10.80 -0.28
C LEU A 3 4.49 11.46 -1.01
N GLN A 4 5.69 11.27 -0.48
CA GLN A 4 6.93 11.79 -1.06
C GLN A 4 7.82 10.69 -1.63
N TYR A 5 7.74 9.47 -1.10
CA TYR A 5 8.60 8.36 -1.52
C TYR A 5 7.83 7.21 -2.18
N LEU A 6 6.72 6.77 -1.58
CA LEU A 6 5.92 5.68 -2.12
C LEU A 6 5.21 6.11 -3.40
N LEU A 7 5.38 5.32 -4.45
CA LEU A 7 4.72 5.48 -5.75
C LEU A 7 3.80 4.31 -5.98
N PHE A 8 2.50 4.58 -6.13
CA PHE A 8 1.48 3.56 -6.41
C PHE A 8 1.43 3.20 -7.88
N ASP A 9 1.30 1.90 -8.14
CA ASP A 9 0.86 1.29 -9.38
C ASP A 9 -0.39 0.45 -9.07
N ALA A 10 -1.44 0.57 -9.90
CA ALA A 10 -2.72 -0.09 -9.68
C ALA A 10 -3.00 -1.10 -10.79
N SER A 11 -3.39 -2.31 -10.41
CA SER A 11 -3.82 -3.37 -11.33
C SER A 11 -5.25 -3.80 -11.00
N ASP A 12 -6.15 -3.64 -11.97
CA ASP A 12 -7.54 -4.13 -11.90
C ASP A 12 -7.59 -5.62 -12.24
N ASP A 13 -8.31 -6.42 -11.45
CA ASP A 13 -8.55 -7.84 -11.76
C ASP A 13 -9.71 -8.03 -12.75
N GLY A 14 -10.54 -7.00 -12.97
CA GLY A 14 -11.71 -7.01 -13.82
C GLY A 14 -12.96 -7.63 -13.18
N GLU A 15 -12.87 -8.07 -11.93
CA GLU A 15 -13.96 -8.67 -11.14
C GLU A 15 -14.39 -7.78 -9.96
N GLY A 16 -13.90 -6.53 -9.95
CA GLY A 16 -14.24 -5.51 -8.95
C GLY A 16 -13.27 -5.44 -7.78
N THR A 17 -12.16 -6.16 -7.85
CA THR A 17 -11.03 -6.10 -6.91
C THR A 17 -9.83 -5.48 -7.63
N GLY A 18 -8.90 -4.92 -6.88
CA GLY A 18 -7.64 -4.46 -7.41
C GLY A 18 -6.50 -4.80 -6.48
N THR A 19 -5.29 -4.71 -7.04
CA THR A 19 -4.03 -4.70 -6.30
C THR A 19 -3.38 -3.33 -6.51
N TRP A 20 -2.93 -2.72 -5.42
CA TRP A 20 -2.17 -1.49 -5.41
C TRP A 20 -0.80 -1.76 -4.82
N ASP A 21 0.22 -1.66 -5.68
CA ASP A 21 1.61 -1.83 -5.30
C ASP A 21 2.26 -0.45 -5.15
N ALA A 22 2.67 -0.10 -3.94
CA ALA A 22 3.42 1.11 -3.66
C ALA A 22 4.90 0.78 -3.43
N MET A 23 5.80 1.36 -4.22
CA MET A 23 7.23 1.10 -4.10
C MET A 23 8.03 2.38 -3.85
N ALA A 24 9.06 2.27 -3.02
CA ALA A 24 10.08 3.28 -2.82
C ALA A 24 11.46 2.62 -2.71
N SER A 25 12.47 3.17 -3.40
CA SER A 25 13.87 2.76 -3.23
C SER A 25 14.68 3.95 -2.74
N VAL A 26 15.20 3.86 -1.51
CA VAL A 26 15.79 4.99 -0.79
C VAL A 26 17.11 4.61 -0.14
N ARG A 27 17.87 5.61 0.31
CA ARG A 27 19.03 5.35 1.18
C ARG A 27 18.56 4.93 2.57
N ALA A 28 19.38 4.16 3.28
CA ALA A 28 19.07 3.70 4.64
C ALA A 28 18.69 4.82 5.62
N SER A 29 19.22 6.04 5.43
CA SER A 29 18.88 7.21 6.25
C SER A 29 17.46 7.73 6.04
N GLN A 30 16.83 7.43 4.91
CA GLN A 30 15.47 7.85 4.54
C GLN A 30 14.41 6.79 4.87
N LEU A 31 14.83 5.55 5.18
CA LEU A 31 13.92 4.46 5.53
C LEU A 31 12.89 4.84 6.61
N PRO A 32 13.23 5.56 7.69
CA PRO A 32 12.23 5.96 8.69
C PRO A 32 11.10 6.83 8.11
N GLU A 33 11.38 7.67 7.12
CA GLU A 33 10.35 8.49 6.46
C GLU A 33 9.45 7.65 5.55
N VAL A 34 10.03 6.71 4.79
CA VAL A 34 9.26 5.75 3.98
C VAL A 34 8.36 4.89 4.86
N MET A 35 8.83 4.43 6.02
CA MET A 35 8.01 3.65 6.93
C MET A 35 6.87 4.46 7.55
N LYS A 36 7.03 5.78 7.76
CA LYS A 36 5.92 6.64 8.17
C LYS A 36 4.84 6.71 7.10
N GLU A 37 5.23 6.77 5.83
CA GLU A 37 4.30 6.73 4.70
C GLU A 37 3.55 5.40 4.65
N VAL A 38 4.24 4.26 4.75
CA VAL A 38 3.61 2.93 4.81
C VAL A 38 2.60 2.86 5.96
N GLN A 39 2.96 3.34 7.15
CA GLN A 39 2.06 3.33 8.30
C GLN A 39 0.87 4.27 8.11
N ALA A 40 1.04 5.43 7.48
CA ALA A 40 -0.05 6.34 7.16
C ALA A 40 -1.05 5.68 6.19
N VAL A 41 -0.55 5.00 5.15
CA VAL A 41 -1.38 4.26 4.20
C VAL A 41 -2.16 3.15 4.91
N LEU A 42 -1.48 2.30 5.69
CA LEU A 42 -2.13 1.21 6.43
C LEU A 42 -3.17 1.73 7.44
N ALA A 43 -2.87 2.82 8.14
CA ALA A 43 -3.81 3.41 9.08
C ALA A 43 -5.06 3.95 8.38
N TRP A 44 -4.90 4.56 7.19
CA TRP A 44 -6.05 4.99 6.40
C TRP A 44 -6.87 3.80 5.90
N ALA A 45 -6.21 2.75 5.42
CA ALA A 45 -6.84 1.54 4.91
C ALA A 45 -7.70 0.87 6.01
N GLU A 46 -7.13 0.74 7.21
CA GLU A 46 -7.84 0.17 8.37
C GLU A 46 -9.03 1.06 8.79
N ALA A 47 -8.85 2.38 8.82
CA ALA A 47 -9.91 3.32 9.22
C ALA A 47 -11.10 3.36 8.24
N HIS A 48 -10.85 3.13 6.95
CA HIS A 48 -11.88 3.12 5.89
C HIS A 48 -12.13 1.71 5.37
N SER A 49 -11.82 0.70 6.19
CA SER A 49 -11.85 -0.69 5.80
C SER A 49 -13.22 -1.12 5.22
N PRO A 50 -13.26 -1.80 4.06
CA PRO A 50 -14.49 -2.34 3.48
C PRO A 50 -15.02 -3.58 4.22
N GLY A 51 -14.26 -4.13 5.16
CA GLY A 51 -14.63 -5.35 5.90
C GLY A 51 -13.50 -5.94 6.75
N PRO A 52 -13.54 -7.22 7.13
CA PRO A 52 -12.43 -7.82 7.86
C PRO A 52 -11.17 -7.88 6.99
N ARG A 53 -10.01 -7.60 7.57
CA ARG A 53 -8.72 -7.80 6.91
C ARG A 53 -8.34 -9.29 6.90
N GLY A 54 -7.86 -9.78 5.77
CA GLY A 54 -7.28 -11.11 5.61
C GLY A 54 -7.24 -11.53 4.15
N PRO A 55 -6.70 -12.73 3.85
CA PRO A 55 -6.69 -13.25 2.49
C PRO A 55 -8.11 -13.27 1.90
N LEU A 56 -8.25 -12.79 0.67
CA LEU A 56 -9.54 -12.73 -0.02
C LEU A 56 -10.19 -14.12 -0.14
N ASP A 57 -9.39 -15.15 -0.42
CA ASP A 57 -9.84 -16.54 -0.52
C ASP A 57 -10.37 -17.12 0.80
N ASP A 58 -9.95 -16.56 1.94
CA ASP A 58 -10.39 -16.96 3.29
C ASP A 58 -11.51 -16.06 3.84
N GLY A 59 -12.12 -15.22 2.99
CA GLY A 59 -13.23 -14.35 3.35
C GLY A 59 -12.82 -12.98 3.91
N GLY A 60 -11.55 -12.61 3.78
CA GLY A 60 -11.12 -11.21 3.97
C GLY A 60 -11.72 -10.31 2.89
N ALA A 61 -12.07 -9.08 3.24
CA ALA A 61 -12.53 -8.08 2.29
C ALA A 61 -11.37 -7.30 1.65
N TRP A 62 -10.22 -7.26 2.32
CA TRP A 62 -9.00 -6.65 1.85
C TRP A 62 -7.82 -7.26 2.60
N ASP A 63 -6.63 -7.16 2.02
CA ASP A 63 -5.39 -7.46 2.71
C ASP A 63 -4.33 -6.42 2.39
N ALA A 64 -3.28 -6.40 3.21
CA ALA A 64 -2.09 -5.63 2.92
C ALA A 64 -0.86 -6.34 3.46
N ASP A 65 0.23 -6.24 2.74
CA ASP A 65 1.54 -6.66 3.22
C ASP A 65 2.60 -5.67 2.78
N HIS A 66 3.73 -5.65 3.48
CA HIS A 66 4.88 -4.91 3.00
C HIS A 66 6.13 -5.75 3.13
N LEU A 67 7.07 -5.47 2.23
CA LEU A 67 8.38 -6.08 2.19
C LEU A 67 9.44 -4.98 2.21
N VAL A 68 10.45 -5.16 3.05
CA VAL A 68 11.63 -4.28 3.11
C VAL A 68 12.86 -5.11 2.72
N GLN A 69 13.54 -4.70 1.66
CA GLN A 69 14.71 -5.38 1.11
C GLN A 69 15.91 -4.44 1.12
N ASN A 70 17.06 -4.94 1.56
CA ASN A 70 18.31 -4.17 1.53
C ASN A 70 19.20 -4.70 0.40
N GLU A 71 19.58 -3.80 -0.52
CA GLU A 71 20.42 -4.09 -1.68
C GLU A 71 21.63 -3.14 -1.68
N GLY A 72 22.71 -3.57 -1.03
CA GLY A 72 23.89 -2.74 -0.84
C GLY A 72 23.56 -1.49 -0.01
N ASP A 73 23.75 -0.32 -0.61
CA ASP A 73 23.51 0.98 0.04
C ASP A 73 22.07 1.51 -0.15
N TRP A 74 21.19 0.69 -0.73
CA TRP A 74 19.79 1.02 -0.98
C TRP A 74 18.86 0.10 -0.19
N THR A 75 17.73 0.66 0.22
CA THR A 75 16.63 -0.08 0.83
C THR A 75 15.39 0.14 -0.02
N THR A 76 14.82 -0.95 -0.52
CA THR A 76 13.58 -0.95 -1.28
C THR A 76 12.44 -1.39 -0.37
N VAL A 77 11.38 -0.60 -0.31
CA VAL A 77 10.14 -0.89 0.40
C VAL A 77 9.06 -1.08 -0.64
N THR A 78 8.35 -2.20 -0.55
CA THR A 78 7.16 -2.49 -1.35
C THR A 78 5.99 -2.68 -0.38
N LEU A 79 4.87 -2.03 -0.65
CA LEU A 79 3.61 -2.19 0.07
C LEU A 79 2.58 -2.65 -0.95
N THR A 80 2.01 -3.83 -0.74
CA THR A 80 0.97 -4.40 -1.59
C THR A 80 -0.34 -4.35 -0.82
N ILE A 81 -1.38 -3.83 -1.46
CA ILE A 81 -2.74 -3.76 -0.90
C ILE A 81 -3.69 -4.40 -1.90
N THR A 82 -4.56 -5.27 -1.43
CA THR A 82 -5.58 -5.91 -2.28
C THR A 82 -6.96 -5.71 -1.67
N GLY A 83 -7.97 -5.41 -2.48
CA GLY A 83 -9.33 -5.14 -2.00
C GLY A 83 -10.23 -4.57 -3.08
N PRO A 84 -11.45 -4.11 -2.74
CA PRO A 84 -12.43 -3.65 -3.72
C PRO A 84 -11.91 -2.44 -4.50
N TRP A 85 -12.11 -2.42 -5.83
CA TRP A 85 -11.56 -1.40 -6.73
C TRP A 85 -11.88 0.02 -6.28
N ALA A 86 -13.15 0.32 -6.05
CA ALA A 86 -13.60 1.65 -5.64
C ALA A 86 -13.02 2.11 -4.29
N TRP A 87 -12.72 1.18 -3.38
CA TRP A 87 -12.10 1.48 -2.10
C TRP A 87 -10.61 1.83 -2.28
N GLY A 88 -9.88 1.05 -3.07
CA GLY A 88 -8.47 1.34 -3.32
C GLY A 88 -8.24 2.57 -4.21
N GLU A 89 -9.16 2.89 -5.14
CA GLU A 89 -9.13 4.18 -5.84
C GLU A 89 -9.22 5.37 -4.88
N ALA A 90 -10.12 5.28 -3.89
CA ALA A 90 -10.25 6.30 -2.85
C ALA A 90 -9.00 6.39 -1.95
N LEU A 91 -8.38 5.23 -1.67
CA LEU A 91 -7.12 5.17 -0.94
C LEU A 91 -6.02 5.92 -1.69
N VAL A 92 -5.79 5.58 -2.97
CA VAL A 92 -4.74 6.22 -3.77
C VAL A 92 -5.00 7.72 -3.89
N ALA A 93 -6.24 8.12 -4.22
CA ALA A 93 -6.62 9.52 -4.33
C ALA A 93 -6.31 10.33 -3.05
N HIS A 94 -6.52 9.75 -1.86
CA HIS A 94 -6.21 10.43 -0.59
C HIS A 94 -4.73 10.79 -0.42
N PHE A 95 -3.84 10.03 -1.07
CA PHE A 95 -2.39 10.14 -0.92
C PHE A 95 -1.70 10.83 -2.10
N THR A 96 -2.38 10.97 -3.23
CA THR A 96 -1.85 11.58 -4.47
C THR A 96 -2.49 12.92 -4.85
N ASP A 97 -3.58 13.33 -4.19
CA ASP A 97 -4.22 14.66 -4.37
C ASP A 97 -3.56 15.77 -3.53
#